data_AF-A0A7Y3YVS5-F1
#
_entry.id   AF-A0A7Y3YVS5-F1
#
_cell.length_a   1.000
_cell.length_b   1.000
_cell.length_c   1.000
_cell.angle_alpha   90.00
_cell.angle_beta   90.00
_cell.angle_gamma   90.00
#
_symmetry.space_group_name_H-M   'P 1'
#
loop_
_entity.id
_entity.type
_entity.pdbx_description
1 polymer ?
#
loop_
_entity_poly.entity_id
_entity_poly.type
_entity_poly.pdbx_seq_one_letter_code
_entity_poly.pdbx_strand_id
1 'polypeptide(L)'
;MTQLSNNTAGSVVLHKQVKAMRQSARGTVSSNVPTVSPQRLEMAERLNHLKMFSRGKSPEQLSDVADLKEQGLREAIKTQFPDMGLRAFQRHDIYAVLLELGNVIELGKWYLHESAKEMVVYASYGSVFPGLRFQKSGDAFYCTGFNFNIRLAS
;
A
#
# COMPACT_ATOMS: atom_id res chain seq x y z
N MET A 1 -37.83 -5.21 -41.30
CA MET A 1 -36.99 -4.20 -40.61
C MET A 1 -36.17 -4.99 -39.59
N THR A 2 -34.84 -4.95 -39.56
CA THR A 2 -34.01 -3.76 -39.29
C THR A 2 -32.61 -3.94 -39.89
N GLN A 3 -32.05 -2.84 -40.37
CA GLN A 3 -30.75 -2.76 -41.05
C GLN A 3 -29.58 -3.07 -40.09
N LEU A 4 -28.72 -4.01 -40.49
CA LEU A 4 -27.37 -4.19 -39.97
C LEU A 4 -26.42 -3.35 -40.82
N SER A 5 -26.17 -2.08 -40.46
CA SER A 5 -25.08 -1.32 -41.07
C SER A 5 -24.74 -0.08 -40.26
N ASN A 6 -23.44 0.21 -40.12
CA ASN A 6 -22.80 1.54 -40.05
C ASN A 6 -21.88 1.87 -38.87
N ASN A 7 -21.80 1.09 -37.79
CA ASN A 7 -21.01 1.53 -36.61
C ASN A 7 -19.49 1.28 -36.70
N THR A 8 -19.05 0.34 -37.53
CA THR A 8 -17.61 0.02 -37.63
C THR A 8 -16.83 1.03 -38.46
N ALA A 9 -17.47 1.62 -39.49
CA ALA A 9 -16.82 2.60 -40.37
C ALA A 9 -16.51 3.91 -39.62
N GLY A 10 -17.42 4.38 -38.74
CA GLY A 10 -17.22 5.58 -37.94
C GLY A 10 -16.07 5.46 -36.93
N SER A 11 -15.90 4.27 -36.32
CA SER A 11 -14.84 4.01 -35.33
C SER A 11 -13.43 4.04 -35.96
N VAL A 12 -13.28 3.44 -37.15
CA VAL A 12 -11.99 3.39 -37.86
C VAL A 12 -11.58 4.78 -38.38
N VAL A 13 -12.55 5.60 -38.81
CA VAL A 13 -12.30 6.98 -39.24
C VAL A 13 -11.84 7.84 -38.06
N LEU A 14 -12.48 7.71 -36.89
CA LEU A 14 -12.08 8.42 -35.67
C LEU A 14 -10.66 8.04 -35.24
N HIS A 15 -10.32 6.76 -35.30
CA HIS A 15 -8.99 6.27 -34.94
C HIS A 15 -7.88 6.81 -35.86
N LYS A 16 -8.15 6.88 -37.18
CA LYS A 16 -7.23 7.48 -38.15
C LYS A 16 -7.07 8.99 -37.90
N GLN A 17 -8.16 9.68 -37.56
CA GLN A 17 -8.16 11.12 -37.30
C GLN A 17 -7.40 11.47 -36.02
N VAL A 18 -7.58 10.70 -34.94
CA VAL A 18 -6.81 10.86 -33.69
C VAL A 18 -5.33 10.53 -33.91
N LYS A 19 -5.00 9.53 -34.73
CA LYS A 19 -3.60 9.20 -35.08
C LYS A 19 -2.95 10.31 -35.91
N ALA A 20 -3.67 10.90 -36.86
CA ALA A 20 -3.18 12.02 -37.67
C ALA A 20 -2.98 13.29 -36.83
N MET A 21 -3.90 13.60 -35.90
CA MET A 21 -3.75 14.71 -34.96
C MET A 21 -2.51 14.54 -34.06
N ARG A 22 -2.24 13.32 -33.58
CA ARG A 22 -1.03 13.01 -32.78
C ARG A 22 0.27 13.15 -33.58
N GLN A 23 0.23 12.87 -34.89
CA GLN A 23 1.38 13.02 -35.78
C GLN A 23 1.60 14.47 -36.19
N SER A 24 0.53 15.24 -36.43
CA SER A 24 0.61 16.68 -36.71
C SER A 24 1.13 17.47 -35.51
N ALA A 25 0.74 17.10 -34.28
CA ALA A 25 1.30 17.67 -33.05
C ALA A 25 2.79 17.35 -32.83
N ARG A 26 3.34 16.31 -33.48
CA ARG A 26 4.78 15.99 -33.44
C ARG A 26 5.62 16.79 -34.45
N GLY A 27 5.00 17.39 -35.46
CA GLY A 27 5.70 18.17 -36.50
C GLY A 27 5.93 19.65 -36.16
N THR A 28 5.26 20.17 -35.13
CA THR A 28 5.29 21.59 -34.75
C THR A 28 5.81 21.80 -33.32
N VAL A 29 6.75 20.96 -32.87
CA VAL A 29 7.47 21.22 -31.62
C VAL A 29 8.75 21.98 -31.98
N SER A 30 8.61 23.30 -32.10
CA SER A 30 9.72 24.20 -31.79
C SER A 30 10.33 23.69 -30.48
N SER A 31 11.64 23.44 -30.48
CA SER A 31 12.40 22.85 -29.40
C SER A 31 12.53 23.81 -28.21
N ASN A 32 11.42 24.25 -27.65
CA ASN A 32 11.37 24.81 -26.31
C ASN A 32 11.23 23.63 -25.36
N VAL A 33 12.31 22.85 -25.20
CA VAL A 33 12.47 22.04 -24.01
C VAL A 33 12.57 23.06 -22.87
N PRO A 34 11.58 23.15 -21.95
CA PRO A 34 11.74 24.04 -20.82
C PRO A 34 12.93 23.51 -20.05
N THR A 35 14.00 24.29 -19.95
CA THR A 35 15.11 23.98 -19.05
C THR A 35 14.53 23.98 -17.64
N VAL A 36 14.13 22.81 -17.16
CA VAL A 36 13.62 22.63 -15.81
C VAL A 36 14.77 23.04 -14.90
N SER A 37 14.55 24.09 -14.08
CA SER A 37 15.60 24.55 -13.18
C SER A 37 16.04 23.39 -12.28
N PRO A 38 17.34 23.30 -11.91
CA PRO A 38 17.85 22.24 -11.05
C PRO A 38 17.02 22.03 -9.78
N GLN A 39 16.52 23.13 -9.18
CA GLN A 39 15.63 23.10 -8.02
C GLN A 39 14.28 22.41 -8.27
N ARG A 40 13.68 22.59 -9.46
CA ARG A 40 12.43 21.90 -9.83
C ARG A 40 12.66 20.41 -10.04
N LEU A 41 13.83 20.03 -10.54
CA LEU A 41 14.20 18.63 -10.75
C LEU A 41 14.42 17.91 -9.40
N GLU A 42 15.17 18.52 -8.48
CA GLU A 42 15.34 18.03 -7.10
C GLU A 42 14.00 17.87 -6.36
N MET A 43 13.11 18.85 -6.50
CA MET A 43 11.77 18.77 -5.90
C MET A 43 10.93 17.63 -6.50
N ALA A 44 11.03 17.41 -7.81
CA ALA A 44 10.34 16.31 -8.48
C ALA A 44 10.85 14.94 -8.01
N GLU A 45 12.17 14.80 -7.80
CA GLU A 45 12.78 13.59 -7.24
C GLU A 45 12.32 13.31 -5.81
N ARG A 46 12.34 14.33 -4.93
CA ARG A 46 11.83 14.21 -3.55
C ARG A 46 10.35 13.82 -3.52
N LEU A 47 9.53 14.44 -4.38
CA LEU A 47 8.12 14.09 -4.49
C LEU A 47 7.93 12.67 -5.01
N ASN A 48 8.75 12.23 -5.97
CA ASN A 48 8.72 10.87 -6.45
C ASN A 48 9.09 9.87 -5.34
N HIS A 49 10.13 10.17 -4.56
CA HIS A 49 10.52 9.36 -3.41
C HIS A 49 9.37 9.27 -2.40
N LEU A 50 8.76 10.39 -2.01
CA LEU A 50 7.62 10.39 -1.10
C LEU A 50 6.45 9.57 -1.64
N LYS A 51 6.15 9.66 -2.94
CA LYS A 51 5.11 8.84 -3.59
C LYS A 51 5.43 7.35 -3.53
N MET A 52 6.69 6.95 -3.75
CA MET A 52 7.11 5.56 -3.61
C MET A 52 6.95 5.09 -2.16
N PHE A 53 7.37 5.92 -1.19
CA PHE A 53 7.25 5.63 0.23
C PHE A 53 5.79 5.45 0.66
N SER A 54 4.88 6.34 0.26
CA SER A 54 3.45 6.22 0.55
C SER A 54 2.84 4.95 -0.06
N ARG A 55 3.36 4.51 -1.21
CA ARG A 55 2.91 3.30 -1.92
C ARG A 55 3.56 2.01 -1.42
N GLY A 56 4.50 2.07 -0.47
CA GLY A 56 5.22 0.87 -0.02
C GLY A 56 6.21 0.34 -1.06
N LYS A 57 6.71 1.20 -1.96
CA LYS A 57 7.55 0.84 -3.11
C LYS A 57 8.93 1.49 -3.07
N SER A 58 9.30 2.15 -1.97
CA SER A 58 10.65 2.69 -1.86
C SER A 58 11.67 1.55 -1.71
N PRO A 59 12.89 1.67 -2.24
CA PRO A 59 13.92 0.64 -2.11
C PRO A 59 14.17 0.22 -0.66
N GLU A 60 14.17 1.18 0.27
CA GLU A 60 14.35 0.96 1.71
C GLU A 60 13.24 0.08 2.27
N GLN A 61 11.98 0.40 1.95
CA GLN A 61 10.84 -0.39 2.41
C GLN A 61 10.86 -1.81 1.84
N LEU A 62 11.28 -1.97 0.58
CA LEU A 62 11.38 -3.30 -0.03
C LEU A 62 12.49 -4.13 0.63
N SER A 63 13.63 -3.49 0.96
CA SER A 63 14.72 -4.13 1.70
C SER A 63 14.27 -4.56 3.09
N ASP A 64 13.70 -3.64 3.87
CA ASP A 64 13.25 -3.93 5.23
C ASP A 64 12.19 -5.04 5.26
N VAL A 65 11.26 -5.07 4.30
CA VAL A 65 10.29 -6.16 4.17
C VAL A 65 10.96 -7.49 3.80
N ALA A 66 12.03 -7.47 3.01
CA ALA A 66 12.78 -8.68 2.68
C ALA A 66 13.47 -9.24 3.93
N ASP A 67 14.14 -8.38 4.72
CA ASP A 67 14.80 -8.78 5.96
C ASP A 67 13.80 -9.40 6.95
N LEU A 68 12.63 -8.79 7.12
CA LEU A 68 11.57 -9.34 7.98
C LEU A 68 11.04 -10.69 7.50
N LYS A 69 11.03 -10.94 6.20
CA LYS A 69 10.64 -12.24 5.63
C LYS A 69 11.73 -13.28 5.86
N GLU A 70 12.99 -12.91 5.69
CA GLU A 70 14.13 -13.78 5.95
C GLU A 70 14.18 -14.19 7.42
N GLN A 71 13.89 -13.27 8.34
CA GLN A 71 13.75 -13.54 9.77
C GLN A 71 12.50 -14.38 10.12
N GLY A 72 11.60 -14.63 9.16
CA GLY A 72 10.42 -15.47 9.38
C GLY A 72 9.35 -14.83 10.28
N LEU A 73 9.32 -13.50 10.41
CA LEU A 73 8.46 -12.79 11.36
C LEU A 73 6.98 -13.22 11.26
N ARG A 74 6.44 -13.32 10.04
CA ARG A 74 5.04 -13.73 9.83
C ARG A 74 4.78 -15.14 10.35
N GLU A 75 5.70 -16.06 10.13
CA GLU A 75 5.54 -17.45 10.55
C GLU A 75 5.74 -17.59 12.07
N ALA A 76 6.62 -16.79 12.68
CA ALA A 76 6.73 -16.68 14.13
C ALA A 76 5.41 -16.21 14.77
N ILE A 77 4.81 -15.14 14.24
CA ILE A 77 3.50 -14.66 14.71
C ILE A 77 2.41 -15.72 14.50
N LYS A 78 2.39 -16.38 13.34
CA LYS A 78 1.40 -17.43 13.05
C LYS A 78 1.55 -18.64 14.00
N THR A 79 2.79 -19.00 14.35
CA THR A 79 3.08 -20.09 15.28
C THR A 79 2.65 -19.75 16.69
N GLN A 80 2.89 -18.50 17.12
CA GLN A 80 2.46 -18.02 18.43
C GLN A 80 0.93 -17.91 18.55
N PHE A 81 0.27 -17.50 17.46
CA PHE A 81 -1.18 -17.27 17.44
C PHE A 81 -1.88 -18.04 16.31
N PRO A 82 -1.97 -19.38 16.42
CA PRO A 82 -2.49 -20.23 15.35
C PRO A 82 -3.97 -19.94 14.98
N ASP A 83 -4.78 -19.57 15.98
CA ASP A 83 -6.22 -19.34 15.80
C ASP A 83 -6.60 -17.86 15.54
N MET A 84 -5.60 -17.01 15.28
CA MET A 84 -5.80 -15.56 15.22
C MET A 84 -6.81 -15.11 14.16
N GLY A 85 -6.92 -15.82 13.03
CA GLY A 85 -7.88 -15.50 11.97
C GLY A 85 -9.28 -16.09 12.17
N LEU A 86 -9.47 -16.98 13.14
CA LEU A 86 -10.70 -17.76 13.30
C LEU A 86 -11.56 -17.32 14.47
N ARG A 87 -10.96 -16.64 15.46
CA ARG A 87 -11.65 -16.22 16.68
C ARG A 87 -12.10 -14.76 16.63
N ALA A 88 -13.20 -14.49 17.34
CA ALA A 88 -13.58 -13.14 17.72
C ALA A 88 -12.72 -12.70 18.92
N PHE A 89 -12.34 -11.43 18.93
CA PHE A 89 -11.57 -10.79 19.99
C PHE A 89 -12.41 -9.71 20.66
N GLN A 90 -12.37 -9.68 21.98
CA GLN A 90 -12.76 -8.51 22.75
C GLN A 90 -11.58 -7.53 22.82
N ARG A 91 -11.86 -6.28 23.17
CA ARG A 91 -10.80 -5.25 23.31
C ARG A 91 -9.67 -5.69 24.26
N HIS A 92 -10.02 -6.32 25.37
CA HIS A 92 -9.03 -6.81 26.35
C HIS A 92 -8.16 -7.95 25.81
N ASP A 93 -8.69 -8.78 24.92
CA ASP A 93 -7.90 -9.82 24.25
C ASP A 93 -6.81 -9.21 23.37
N ILE A 94 -7.08 -8.08 22.71
CA ILE A 94 -6.11 -7.39 21.86
C ILE A 94 -4.98 -6.78 22.69
N TYR A 95 -5.28 -6.28 23.90
CA TYR A 95 -4.23 -5.87 24.84
C TYR A 95 -3.36 -7.05 25.28
N ALA A 96 -3.95 -8.23 25.52
CA ALA A 96 -3.18 -9.44 25.82
C ALA A 96 -2.25 -9.81 24.64
N VAL A 97 -2.75 -9.77 23.40
CA VAL A 97 -1.94 -9.98 22.20
C VAL A 97 -0.78 -8.99 22.10
N LEU A 98 -1.00 -7.70 22.39
CA LEU A 98 0.06 -6.68 22.41
C LEU A 98 1.18 -7.04 23.39
N LEU A 99 0.82 -7.45 24.62
CA LEU A 99 1.78 -7.82 25.65
C LEU A 99 2.56 -9.08 25.26
N GLU A 100 1.86 -10.08 24.72
CA GLU A 100 2.47 -11.34 24.31
C GLU A 100 3.43 -11.16 23.13
N LEU A 101 3.06 -10.33 22.14
CA LEU A 101 3.96 -9.93 21.05
C LEU A 101 5.22 -9.25 21.58
N GLY A 102 5.09 -8.34 22.54
CA GLY A 102 6.23 -7.65 23.16
C GLY A 102 7.16 -8.56 23.96
N ASN A 103 6.66 -9.72 24.42
CA ASN A 103 7.44 -10.67 25.20
C ASN A 103 8.13 -11.74 24.34
N VAL A 104 7.47 -12.17 23.25
CA VAL A 104 7.90 -13.34 22.47
C VAL A 104 8.55 -12.96 21.14
N ILE A 105 8.14 -11.84 20.54
CA ILE A 105 8.64 -11.42 19.22
C ILE A 105 9.65 -10.30 19.39
N GLU A 106 10.93 -10.62 19.14
CA GLU A 106 12.08 -9.71 19.27
C GLU A 106 12.15 -8.69 18.12
N LEU A 107 11.14 -7.84 18.00
CA LEU A 107 11.05 -6.78 16.98
C LEU A 107 11.07 -5.36 17.59
N GLY A 108 11.48 -5.28 18.86
CA GLY A 108 11.47 -4.05 19.64
C GLY A 108 10.08 -3.75 20.22
N LYS A 109 9.79 -2.45 20.35
CA LYS A 109 8.56 -2.00 21.01
C LYS A 109 7.35 -2.15 20.09
N TRP A 110 6.31 -2.79 20.61
CA TRP A 110 5.00 -2.84 20.00
C TRP A 110 4.11 -1.70 20.49
N TYR A 111 3.26 -1.21 19.60
CA TYR A 111 2.34 -0.12 19.78
C TYR A 111 0.93 -0.58 19.42
N LEU A 112 -0.04 0.11 19.99
CA LEU A 112 -1.44 -0.08 19.68
C LEU A 112 -2.04 1.25 19.23
N HIS A 113 -2.69 1.20 18.07
CA HIS A 113 -3.57 2.26 17.60
C HIS A 113 -5.01 1.77 17.66
N GLU A 114 -5.90 2.56 18.24
CA GLU A 114 -7.32 2.23 18.37
C GLU A 114 -8.18 3.33 17.74
N SER A 115 -9.18 2.92 16.96
CA SER A 115 -10.20 3.77 16.38
C SER A 115 -11.60 3.17 16.61
N ALA A 116 -12.63 3.89 16.19
CA ALA A 116 -14.01 3.40 16.28
C ALA A 116 -14.27 2.13 15.44
N LYS A 117 -13.46 1.88 14.39
CA LYS A 117 -13.68 0.80 13.41
C LYS A 117 -12.65 -0.32 13.50
N GLU A 118 -11.50 -0.06 14.10
CA GLU A 118 -10.40 -1.01 14.10
C GLU A 118 -9.41 -0.77 15.24
N MET A 119 -8.66 -1.82 15.55
CA MET A 119 -7.46 -1.79 16.37
C MET A 119 -6.29 -2.32 15.56
N VAL A 120 -5.14 -1.67 15.66
CA VAL A 120 -3.92 -2.04 14.93
C VAL A 120 -2.79 -2.19 15.93
N VAL A 121 -2.23 -3.40 16.00
CA VAL A 121 -1.05 -3.71 16.82
C VAL A 121 0.16 -3.78 15.89
N TYR A 122 1.16 -2.94 16.10
CA TYR A 122 2.28 -2.81 15.16
C TYR A 122 3.59 -2.47 15.87
N ALA A 123 4.70 -2.77 15.22
CA ALA A 123 6.04 -2.35 15.63
C ALA A 123 6.67 -1.47 14.54
N SER A 124 7.79 -0.82 14.86
CA SER A 124 8.62 -0.11 13.89
C SER A 124 9.82 -0.98 13.53
N TYR A 125 10.10 -1.17 12.24
CA TYR A 125 11.31 -1.82 11.76
C TYR A 125 11.84 -1.06 10.55
N GLY A 126 13.00 -0.41 10.71
CA GLY A 126 13.56 0.45 9.67
C GLY A 126 12.55 1.49 9.18
N SER A 127 12.19 1.39 7.91
CA SER A 127 11.26 2.25 7.18
C SER A 127 9.81 1.72 7.10
N VAL A 128 9.52 0.59 7.75
CA VAL A 128 8.22 -0.08 7.70
C VAL A 128 7.61 -0.33 9.08
N PHE A 129 6.32 -0.62 9.07
CA PHE A 129 5.53 -0.84 10.28
C PHE A 129 4.84 -2.21 10.20
N PRO A 130 5.51 -3.32 10.54
CA PRO A 130 4.88 -4.63 10.57
C PRO A 130 3.82 -4.69 11.67
N GLY A 131 2.69 -5.33 11.40
CA GLY A 131 1.62 -5.41 12.39
C GLY A 131 0.40 -6.21 11.97
N LEU A 132 -0.51 -6.34 12.93
CA LEU A 132 -1.79 -7.02 12.85
C LEU A 132 -2.93 -5.99 12.85
N ARG A 133 -3.93 -6.24 12.02
CA ARG A 133 -5.15 -5.42 11.96
C ARG A 133 -6.35 -6.21 12.48
N PHE A 134 -7.09 -5.59 13.37
CA PHE A 134 -8.32 -6.11 13.95
C PHE A 134 -9.47 -5.20 13.55
N GLN A 135 -10.42 -5.70 12.77
CA GLN A 135 -11.58 -4.94 12.30
C GLN A 135 -12.77 -5.20 13.21
N LYS A 136 -13.45 -4.13 13.63
CA LYS A 136 -14.63 -4.21 14.47
C LYS A 136 -15.84 -4.72 13.68
N SER A 137 -16.56 -5.69 14.24
CA SER A 137 -17.82 -6.20 13.73
C SER A 137 -18.75 -6.47 14.92
N GLY A 138 -19.79 -5.64 15.05
CA GLY A 138 -20.62 -5.58 16.27
C GLY A 138 -19.79 -5.15 17.48
N ASP A 139 -19.87 -5.92 18.55
CA ASP A 139 -19.13 -5.69 19.79
C ASP A 139 -17.77 -6.40 19.86
N ALA A 140 -17.41 -7.14 18.81
CA ALA A 140 -16.16 -7.88 18.73
C ALA A 140 -15.25 -7.36 17.62
N PHE A 141 -14.00 -7.83 17.64
CA PHE A 141 -12.98 -7.57 16.65
C PHE A 141 -12.53 -8.88 15.99
N TYR A 142 -12.17 -8.80 14.71
CA TYR A 142 -11.67 -9.95 13.96
C TYR A 142 -10.33 -9.59 13.33
N CYS A 143 -9.31 -10.44 13.52
CA CYS A 143 -8.01 -10.21 12.90
C CYS A 143 -8.13 -10.43 11.38
N THR A 144 -7.86 -9.40 10.59
CA THR A 144 -7.86 -9.48 9.13
C THR A 144 -6.52 -9.98 8.58
N GLY A 145 -5.49 -10.00 9.43
CA GLY A 145 -4.21 -10.63 9.15
C GLY A 145 -3.01 -9.74 9.48
N PHE A 146 -1.85 -10.26 9.12
CA PHE A 146 -0.54 -9.62 9.28
C PHE A 146 -0.14 -8.87 8.00
N ASN A 147 0.43 -7.68 8.15
CA ASN A 147 1.02 -6.89 7.07
C ASN A 147 2.41 -6.40 7.48
N PHE A 148 3.40 -6.52 6.59
CA PHE A 148 4.76 -6.07 6.86
C PHE A 148 4.93 -4.54 6.88
N ASN A 149 4.00 -3.79 6.31
CA ASN A 149 4.00 -2.33 6.28
C ASN A 149 2.56 -1.79 6.37
N ILE A 150 2.03 -1.82 7.59
CA ILE A 150 0.66 -1.40 7.88
C ILE A 150 0.53 0.12 7.82
N ARG A 151 -0.60 0.59 7.28
CA ARG A 151 -0.97 2.01 7.28
C ARG A 151 -2.06 2.24 8.29
N LEU A 152 -1.88 3.22 9.15
CA LEU A 152 -2.93 3.64 10.08
C LEU A 152 -3.94 4.47 9.30
N ALA A 153 -5.23 4.17 9.47
CA ALA A 153 -6.27 5.05 8.98
C ALA A 153 -6.22 6.35 9.79
N SER A 154 -6.32 7.48 9.11
CA SER A 154 -6.47 8.82 9.72
C SER A 154 -7.90 9.08 10.15
#